data_AF-A0A1F7V7A2-F1
#
_entry.id   AF-A0A1F7V7A2-F1
#
_cell.length_a   1.000
_cell.length_b   1.000
_cell.length_c   1.000
_cell.angle_alpha   90.00
_cell.angle_beta   90.00
_cell.angle_gamma   90.00
#
_symmetry.space_group_name_H-M   'P 1'
#
loop_
_entity.id
_entity.type
_entity.pdbx_description
1 polymer ?
#
loop_
_entity_poly.entity_id
_entity_poly.type
_entity_poly.pdbx_seq_one_letter_code
_entity_poly.pdbx_strand_id
1 'polypeptide(L)'
;MKILVIEDKKMHQDSARETLKEHEVTIVDSFEAATKKLTKYGRCSELVKSGMKWEEAEIYVKKPVYDTVLTDMNLPMDKESLAPEVFNSTEQVPYGFVLALLAAAHGAKYIAMLTDTNHHQGAMSAAIDCIAPAYYVWYSAENREKPKVFHINNAVAIFVHTPFFEDKFPDSDCDRCKDGLCEFCNGTLTKYNDYESRNEPCWCTREDKKHLVGKCSQCHGTLKYTKEVRMRKDWGRVLNDLMQYTSK
;
A
#
# COMPACT_ATOMS: atom_id res chain seq x y z
N MET A 1 -16.37 10.59 -3.42
CA MET A 1 -15.99 11.19 -2.11
C MET A 1 -14.76 12.04 -2.31
N LYS A 2 -14.44 12.92 -1.35
CA LYS A 2 -13.15 13.62 -1.34
C LYS A 2 -12.12 12.80 -0.58
N ILE A 3 -11.06 12.39 -1.26
CA ILE A 3 -10.03 11.50 -0.72
C ILE A 3 -8.69 12.20 -0.75
N LEU A 4 -7.99 12.19 0.39
CA LEU A 4 -6.58 12.56 0.47
C LEU A 4 -5.75 11.29 0.51
N VAL A 5 -4.84 11.13 -0.44
CA VAL A 5 -3.81 10.08 -0.44
C VAL A 5 -2.47 10.72 -0.09
N ILE A 6 -1.77 10.15 0.90
CA ILE A 6 -0.46 10.63 1.37
C ILE A 6 0.55 9.53 1.08
N GLU A 7 1.35 9.71 0.03
CA GLU A 7 2.19 8.66 -0.56
C GLU A 7 3.34 9.29 -1.34
N ASP A 8 4.58 8.97 -0.98
CA ASP A 8 5.79 9.53 -1.60
C ASP A 8 6.19 8.80 -2.89
N LYS A 9 5.91 7.49 -2.99
CA LYS A 9 6.36 6.68 -4.14
C LYS A 9 5.42 6.82 -5.32
N LYS A 10 5.97 7.32 -6.43
CA LYS A 10 5.22 7.54 -7.70
C LYS A 10 4.40 6.33 -8.15
N MET A 11 4.93 5.12 -8.04
CA MET A 11 4.21 3.90 -8.44
C MET A 11 2.93 3.64 -7.63
N HIS A 12 2.92 4.02 -6.34
CA HIS A 12 1.76 3.90 -5.47
C HIS A 12 0.80 5.06 -5.68
N GLN A 13 1.30 6.26 -5.97
CA GLN A 13 0.48 7.40 -6.40
C GLN A 13 -0.28 7.08 -7.70
N ASP A 14 0.37 6.47 -8.68
CA ASP A 14 -0.26 6.07 -9.94
C ASP A 14 -1.35 5.01 -9.70
N SER A 15 -1.06 4.05 -8.81
CA SER A 15 -2.06 3.08 -8.37
C SER A 15 -3.26 3.74 -7.68
N ALA A 16 -3.05 4.78 -6.87
CA ALA A 16 -4.15 5.53 -6.26
C ALA A 16 -5.01 6.21 -7.32
N ARG A 17 -4.40 6.85 -8.33
CA ARG A 17 -5.15 7.48 -9.43
C ARG A 17 -5.98 6.47 -10.22
N GLU A 18 -5.43 5.28 -10.45
CA GLU A 18 -6.11 4.21 -11.19
C GLU A 18 -7.26 3.60 -10.37
N THR A 19 -6.97 3.17 -9.14
CA THR A 19 -7.92 2.40 -8.31
C THR A 19 -8.98 3.26 -7.62
N LEU A 20 -8.78 4.58 -7.55
CA LEU A 20 -9.72 5.55 -6.95
C LEU A 20 -10.30 6.53 -7.98
N LYS A 21 -10.24 6.22 -9.27
CA LYS A 21 -10.64 7.12 -10.38
C LYS A 21 -12.08 7.64 -10.32
N GLU A 22 -12.97 6.95 -9.61
CA GLU A 22 -14.38 7.32 -9.41
C GLU A 22 -14.57 8.35 -8.26
N HIS A 23 -13.48 8.91 -7.73
CA HIS A 23 -13.47 9.82 -6.59
C HIS A 23 -12.67 11.10 -6.88
N GLU A 24 -12.93 12.15 -6.08
CA GLU A 24 -12.12 13.37 -6.10
C GLU A 24 -10.87 13.09 -5.25
N VAL A 25 -9.74 12.79 -5.91
CA VAL A 25 -8.50 12.37 -5.26
C VAL A 25 -7.47 13.51 -5.27
N THR A 26 -7.09 13.95 -4.07
CA THR A 26 -5.89 14.76 -3.84
C THR A 26 -4.74 13.85 -3.42
N ILE A 27 -3.58 13.96 -4.05
CA ILE A 27 -2.38 13.22 -3.65
C ILE A 27 -1.32 14.21 -3.19
N VAL A 28 -0.70 13.93 -2.06
CA VAL A 28 0.47 14.64 -1.52
C VAL A 28 1.55 13.61 -1.16
N ASP A 29 2.81 14.02 -1.16
CA ASP A 29 3.98 13.14 -1.10
C ASP A 29 4.82 13.29 0.17
N SER A 30 4.38 14.12 1.12
CA SER A 30 5.16 14.52 2.27
C SER A 30 4.29 14.80 3.49
N PHE A 31 4.89 14.68 4.67
CA PHE A 31 4.24 15.02 5.94
C PHE A 31 3.81 16.49 5.99
N GLU A 32 4.66 17.40 5.53
CA GLU A 32 4.36 18.84 5.49
C GLU A 32 3.15 19.15 4.58
N ALA A 33 3.12 18.59 3.37
CA ALA A 33 1.99 18.78 2.46
C ALA A 33 0.69 18.19 3.03
N ALA A 34 0.77 17.03 3.68
CA ALA A 34 -0.38 16.40 4.33
C ALA A 34 -0.92 17.25 5.49
N THR A 35 -0.07 17.74 6.39
CA THR A 35 -0.48 18.58 7.51
C THR A 35 -1.11 19.90 7.04
N LYS A 36 -0.59 20.49 5.95
CA LYS A 36 -1.20 21.67 5.32
C LYS A 36 -2.63 21.38 4.83
N LYS A 37 -2.87 20.22 4.23
CA LYS A 37 -4.20 19.81 3.73
C LYS A 37 -5.17 19.41 4.85
N LEU A 38 -4.69 18.85 5.95
CA LEU A 38 -5.54 18.36 7.04
C LEU A 38 -5.91 19.46 8.05
N THR A 39 -4.96 20.32 8.42
CA THR A 39 -5.17 21.26 9.54
C THR A 39 -5.97 22.49 9.14
N LYS A 40 -6.67 23.11 10.10
CA LYS A 40 -7.29 24.44 9.88
C LYS A 40 -6.21 25.47 9.52
N TYR A 41 -5.14 25.52 10.31
CA TYR A 41 -4.06 26.47 10.13
C TYR A 41 -3.41 26.35 8.75
N GLY A 42 -3.06 25.13 8.33
CA GLY A 42 -2.46 24.87 7.03
C GLY A 42 -3.31 25.36 5.87
N ARG A 43 -4.61 25.04 5.90
CA ARG A 43 -5.58 25.49 4.90
C ARG A 43 -5.77 27.01 4.89
N CYS A 44 -5.85 27.63 6.08
CA CYS A 44 -5.90 29.09 6.18
C CYS A 44 -4.64 29.73 5.59
N SER A 45 -3.46 29.18 5.88
CA SER A 45 -2.18 29.68 5.36
C SER A 45 -2.13 29.63 3.83
N GLU A 46 -2.63 28.57 3.20
CA GLU A 46 -2.73 28.48 1.73
C GLU A 46 -3.64 29.58 1.15
N LEU A 47 -4.81 29.82 1.75
CA LEU A 47 -5.75 30.86 1.31
C LEU A 47 -5.16 32.26 1.49
N VAL A 48 -4.46 32.49 2.59
CA VAL A 48 -3.81 33.78 2.87
C VAL A 48 -2.68 34.06 1.89
N LYS A 49 -1.90 33.04 1.52
CA LYS A 49 -0.91 33.15 0.44
C LYS A 49 -1.55 33.48 -0.92
N SER A 50 -2.81 33.11 -1.13
CA SER A 50 -3.58 33.48 -2.32
C SER A 50 -4.24 34.87 -2.25
N GLY A 51 -4.03 35.62 -1.16
CA GLY A 51 -4.51 37.00 -0.99
C GLY A 51 -5.76 37.16 -0.13
N MET A 52 -6.29 36.08 0.46
CA MET A 52 -7.42 36.15 1.40
C MET A 52 -6.96 36.69 2.77
N LYS A 53 -7.82 37.43 3.48
CA LYS A 53 -7.51 37.81 4.87
C LYS A 53 -7.63 36.61 5.81
N TRP A 54 -6.91 36.63 6.93
CA TRP A 54 -6.89 35.50 7.87
C TRP A 54 -8.30 35.19 8.42
N GLU A 55 -9.05 36.21 8.80
CA GLU A 55 -10.40 36.08 9.37
C GLU A 55 -11.39 35.48 8.36
N GLU A 56 -11.25 35.84 7.08
CA GLU A 56 -12.05 35.29 5.98
C GLU A 56 -11.69 33.81 5.75
N ALA A 57 -10.40 33.49 5.76
CA ALA A 57 -9.91 32.12 5.62
C ALA A 57 -10.40 31.23 6.78
N GLU A 58 -10.39 31.72 8.01
CA GLU A 58 -10.88 30.97 9.16
C GLU A 58 -12.37 30.61 9.06
N ILE A 59 -13.18 31.53 8.52
CA ILE A 59 -14.60 31.29 8.29
C ILE A 59 -14.80 30.26 7.17
N TYR A 60 -13.99 30.34 6.11
CA TYR A 60 -14.06 29.43 4.96
C TYR A 60 -13.72 27.98 5.33
N VAL A 61 -12.76 27.79 6.25
CA VAL A 61 -12.14 26.48 6.55
C VAL A 61 -12.94 25.65 7.59
N LYS A 62 -14.16 26.08 7.96
CA LYS A 62 -14.98 25.52 9.07
C LYS A 62 -15.35 24.03 8.99
N LYS A 63 -15.19 23.34 7.85
CA LYS A 63 -15.60 21.92 7.68
C LYS A 63 -14.42 21.00 7.35
N PRO A 64 -14.52 19.69 7.64
CA PRO A 64 -13.60 18.67 7.12
C PRO A 64 -13.53 18.77 5.59
N VAL A 65 -12.32 18.70 5.01
CA VAL A 65 -12.15 18.74 3.55
C VAL A 65 -12.32 17.37 2.92
N TYR A 66 -11.89 16.33 3.62
CA TYR A 66 -11.80 14.98 3.09
C TYR A 66 -12.72 14.04 3.87
N ASP A 67 -13.51 13.26 3.14
CA ASP A 67 -14.27 12.15 3.72
C ASP A 67 -13.32 11.02 4.12
N THR A 68 -12.27 10.81 3.32
CA THR A 68 -11.32 9.70 3.47
C THR A 68 -9.88 10.20 3.45
N VAL A 69 -9.04 9.68 4.34
CA VAL A 69 -7.59 9.86 4.31
C VAL A 69 -6.90 8.49 4.24
N LEU A 70 -6.12 8.26 3.20
CA LEU A 70 -5.33 7.05 2.99
C LEU A 70 -3.85 7.45 3.01
N THR A 71 -3.06 6.89 3.93
CA THR A 71 -1.66 7.29 4.11
C THR A 71 -0.75 6.09 4.05
N ASP A 72 0.42 6.24 3.44
CA ASP A 72 1.52 5.34 3.77
C ASP A 72 1.93 5.52 5.24
N MET A 73 2.44 4.46 5.82
CA MET A 73 3.03 4.46 7.16
C MET A 73 4.30 5.30 7.15
N ASN A 74 5.19 5.08 6.19
CA ASN A 74 6.51 5.66 6.12
C ASN A 74 6.54 6.80 5.10
N LEU A 75 7.04 7.96 5.51
CA LEU A 75 7.27 9.07 4.60
C LEU A 75 8.70 9.59 4.80
N PRO A 76 9.26 10.28 3.80
CA PRO A 76 10.52 10.98 3.98
C PRO A 76 10.48 11.89 5.21
N MET A 77 11.58 11.92 5.96
CA MET A 77 11.71 12.83 7.09
C MET A 77 11.42 14.28 6.64
N ASP A 78 10.57 14.99 7.39
CA ASP A 78 10.24 16.38 7.10
C ASP A 78 11.34 17.32 7.59
N LYS A 79 11.85 18.17 6.69
CA LYS A 79 12.91 19.13 7.00
C LYS A 79 12.38 20.33 7.79
N GLU A 80 11.15 20.75 7.51
CA GLU A 80 10.62 22.03 8.02
C GLU A 80 10.21 21.95 9.49
N SER A 81 9.89 20.74 9.98
CA SER A 81 9.47 20.52 11.37
C SER A 81 10.62 20.21 12.33
N LEU A 82 11.86 20.05 11.86
CA LEU A 82 12.98 19.57 12.65
C LEU A 82 14.13 20.56 12.73
N ALA A 83 14.91 20.47 13.81
CA ALA A 83 16.18 21.16 13.90
C ALA A 83 17.16 20.60 12.84
N PRO A 84 18.03 21.44 12.22
CA PRO A 84 18.91 21.01 11.14
C PRO A 84 19.79 19.79 11.47
N GLU A 85 20.20 19.64 12.73
CA GLU A 85 21.04 18.55 13.23
C GLU A 85 20.34 17.20 13.39
N VAL A 86 19.00 17.18 13.40
CA VAL A 86 18.19 15.95 13.50
C VAL A 86 17.81 15.43 12.12
N PHE A 87 17.73 16.32 11.13
CA PHE A 87 17.23 16.00 9.81
C PHE A 87 18.15 15.03 9.04
N ASN A 88 17.55 13.95 8.53
CA ASN A 88 18.20 12.99 7.65
C ASN A 88 17.33 12.76 6.41
N SER A 89 17.78 13.25 5.26
CA SER A 89 17.04 13.16 3.99
C SER A 89 16.87 11.73 3.44
N THR A 90 17.62 10.77 3.97
CA THR A 90 17.53 9.35 3.57
C THR A 90 16.62 8.53 4.47
N GLU A 91 16.18 9.10 5.58
CA GLU A 91 15.40 8.40 6.58
C GLU A 91 13.91 8.42 6.26
N GLN A 92 13.28 7.27 6.50
CA GLN A 92 11.84 7.06 6.40
C GLN A 92 11.27 7.01 7.81
N VAL A 93 10.31 7.87 8.09
CA VAL A 93 9.71 8.03 9.42
C VAL A 93 8.26 7.55 9.36
N PRO A 94 7.75 6.82 10.38
CA PRO A 94 6.39 6.29 10.39
C PRO A 94 5.30 7.36 10.63
N TYR A 95 5.35 8.47 9.89
CA TYR A 95 4.45 9.61 10.02
C TYR A 95 2.99 9.28 9.76
N GLY A 96 2.69 8.22 9.00
CA GLY A 96 1.33 7.78 8.71
C GLY A 96 0.47 7.57 9.96
N PHE A 97 1.06 7.12 11.07
CA PHE A 97 0.34 6.96 12.34
C PHE A 97 -0.17 8.30 12.87
N VAL A 98 0.70 9.32 12.92
CA VAL A 98 0.33 10.66 13.40
C VAL A 98 -0.65 11.33 12.44
N LEU A 99 -0.46 11.14 11.13
CA LEU A 99 -1.36 11.66 10.10
C LEU A 99 -2.76 11.04 10.18
N ALA A 100 -2.88 9.75 10.51
CA ALA A 100 -4.15 9.08 10.76
C ALA A 100 -4.88 9.72 11.96
N LEU A 101 -4.19 9.94 13.08
CA LEU A 101 -4.78 10.62 14.24
C LEU A 101 -5.19 12.06 13.92
N LEU A 102 -4.35 12.77 13.16
CA LEU A 102 -4.62 14.13 12.73
C LEU A 102 -5.85 14.23 11.83
N ALA A 103 -6.02 13.27 10.90
CA ALA A 103 -7.19 13.16 10.05
C ALA A 103 -8.48 12.94 10.86
N ALA A 104 -8.43 12.05 11.86
CA ALA A 104 -9.56 11.80 12.76
C ALA A 104 -9.93 13.06 13.57
N ALA A 105 -8.94 13.80 14.07
CA ALA A 105 -9.16 15.06 14.78
C ALA A 105 -9.78 16.16 13.90
N HIS A 106 -9.55 16.10 12.58
CA HIS A 106 -10.08 17.05 11.60
C HIS A 106 -11.32 16.54 10.85
N GLY A 107 -11.94 15.47 11.36
CA GLY A 107 -13.26 15.01 10.93
C GLY A 107 -13.29 14.17 9.66
N ALA A 108 -12.18 13.56 9.26
CA ALA A 108 -12.23 12.47 8.28
C ALA A 108 -13.12 11.34 8.80
N LYS A 109 -13.95 10.76 7.94
CA LYS A 109 -14.85 9.65 8.28
C LYS A 109 -14.15 8.30 8.16
N TYR A 110 -13.26 8.19 7.19
CA TYR A 110 -12.56 6.96 6.84
C TYR A 110 -11.06 7.20 6.84
N ILE A 111 -10.31 6.37 7.55
CA ILE A 111 -8.87 6.47 7.65
C ILE A 111 -8.25 5.10 7.40
N ALA A 112 -7.24 5.04 6.54
CA ALA A 112 -6.40 3.86 6.44
C ALA A 112 -4.93 4.27 6.44
N MET A 113 -4.14 3.61 7.27
CA MET A 113 -2.68 3.64 7.17
C MET A 113 -2.21 2.28 6.66
N LEU A 114 -1.45 2.32 5.57
CA LEU A 114 -0.94 1.13 4.92
C LEU A 114 0.58 1.09 5.06
N THR A 115 1.18 -0.10 5.09
CA THR A 115 2.62 -0.26 4.85
C THR A 115 2.83 -1.20 3.67
N ASP A 116 3.68 -0.83 2.72
CA ASP A 116 4.16 -1.72 1.64
C ASP A 116 5.36 -2.58 2.08
N THR A 117 5.79 -2.43 3.32
CA THR A 117 6.92 -3.16 3.91
C THR A 117 6.43 -4.48 4.52
N ASN A 118 7.26 -5.51 4.42
CA ASN A 118 7.04 -6.79 5.09
C ASN A 118 7.46 -6.69 6.58
N HIS A 119 6.79 -7.41 7.48
CA HIS A 119 7.16 -7.45 8.91
C HIS A 119 8.62 -7.85 9.18
N HIS A 120 9.29 -8.53 8.26
CA HIS A 120 10.71 -8.89 8.38
C HIS A 120 11.66 -7.75 7.98
N GLN A 121 11.12 -6.66 7.44
CA GLN A 121 11.90 -5.54 6.87
C GLN A 121 11.88 -4.29 7.74
N GLY A 122 11.08 -4.22 8.81
CA GLY A 122 11.08 -3.04 9.68
C GLY A 122 10.33 -3.24 11.00
N ALA A 123 10.85 -2.63 12.07
CA ALA A 123 10.29 -2.75 13.42
C ALA A 123 8.83 -2.24 13.51
N MET A 124 8.53 -1.11 12.87
CA MET A 124 7.16 -0.59 12.84
C MET A 124 6.20 -1.46 12.00
N SER A 125 6.69 -2.02 10.90
CA SER A 125 5.93 -2.98 10.09
C SER A 125 5.61 -4.24 10.91
N ALA A 126 6.59 -4.79 11.64
CA ALA A 126 6.37 -5.91 12.56
C ALA A 126 5.41 -5.56 13.72
N ALA A 127 5.46 -4.34 14.22
CA ALA A 127 4.57 -3.91 15.30
C ALA A 127 3.08 -3.85 14.87
N ILE A 128 2.81 -3.67 13.57
CA ILE A 128 1.44 -3.71 13.04
C ILE A 128 0.79 -5.09 13.25
N ASP A 129 1.57 -6.18 13.25
CA ASP A 129 1.07 -7.55 13.48
C ASP A 129 0.30 -7.70 14.82
N CYS A 130 0.61 -6.86 15.80
CA CYS A 130 -0.09 -6.83 17.08
C CYS A 130 -1.55 -6.36 16.96
N ILE A 131 -1.84 -5.53 15.95
CA ILE A 131 -3.14 -4.86 15.75
C ILE A 131 -3.83 -5.23 14.44
N ALA A 132 -3.14 -5.90 13.51
CA ALA A 132 -3.71 -6.41 12.27
C ALA A 132 -2.95 -7.66 11.80
N PRO A 133 -3.52 -8.48 10.89
CA PRO A 133 -2.81 -9.62 10.34
C PRO A 133 -1.54 -9.20 9.58
N ALA A 134 -0.47 -10.00 9.70
CA ALA A 134 0.82 -9.82 9.03
C ALA A 134 0.77 -9.73 7.50
N TYR A 135 -0.31 -10.24 6.92
CA TYR A 135 -0.56 -10.18 5.50
C TYR A 135 -1.95 -9.63 5.27
N TYR A 136 -2.07 -8.70 4.33
CA TYR A 136 -3.37 -8.35 3.80
C TYR A 136 -3.88 -9.53 2.98
N VAL A 137 -4.61 -10.43 3.65
CA VAL A 137 -4.81 -11.77 3.13
C VAL A 137 -5.47 -11.69 1.74
N TRP A 138 -4.84 -12.37 0.79
CA TRP A 138 -5.31 -12.67 -0.57
C TRP A 138 -5.60 -14.19 -0.54
N TYR A 139 -6.83 -14.65 -0.32
CA TYR A 139 -7.59 -15.59 -1.17
C TYR A 139 -8.62 -16.41 -0.35
N SER A 140 -9.79 -16.64 -0.97
CA SER A 140 -10.98 -17.44 -0.56
C SER A 140 -11.82 -17.05 0.69
N ALA A 141 -12.87 -16.28 0.41
CA ALA A 141 -14.27 -16.33 0.82
C ALA A 141 -14.82 -16.83 2.20
N GLU A 142 -14.19 -17.68 3.02
CA GLU A 142 -15.00 -18.37 4.05
C GLU A 142 -14.49 -18.35 5.50
N ASN A 143 -13.23 -18.00 5.79
CA ASN A 143 -12.69 -18.07 7.16
C ASN A 143 -11.66 -16.97 7.50
N ARG A 144 -11.92 -15.69 7.20
CA ARG A 144 -10.90 -14.65 7.37
C ARG A 144 -11.17 -13.66 8.49
N GLU A 145 -10.15 -13.46 9.33
CA GLU A 145 -10.03 -12.28 10.17
C GLU A 145 -9.99 -11.05 9.28
N LYS A 146 -11.06 -10.25 9.34
CA LYS A 146 -11.08 -8.95 8.69
C LYS A 146 -10.08 -8.02 9.39
N PRO A 147 -9.58 -6.96 8.72
CA PRO A 147 -8.80 -5.94 9.40
C PRO A 147 -9.48 -5.48 10.67
N LYS A 148 -8.73 -5.39 11.78
CA LYS A 148 -9.28 -4.81 13.01
C LYS A 148 -9.62 -3.35 12.74
N VAL A 149 -10.81 -2.97 13.15
CA VAL A 149 -11.35 -1.62 12.98
C VAL A 149 -11.24 -0.86 14.27
N PHE A 150 -10.78 0.38 14.17
CA PHE A 150 -10.66 1.32 15.28
C PHE A 150 -11.64 2.46 15.06
N HIS A 151 -12.36 2.83 16.11
CA HIS A 151 -13.16 4.04 16.13
C HIS A 151 -12.36 5.13 16.83
N ILE A 152 -11.92 6.14 16.08
CA ILE A 152 -11.11 7.25 16.58
C ILE A 152 -11.91 8.53 16.35
N ASN A 153 -12.39 9.15 17.43
CA ASN A 153 -13.44 10.17 17.36
C ASN A 153 -14.66 9.65 16.56
N ASN A 154 -15.04 10.34 15.49
CA ASN A 154 -16.12 9.94 14.59
C ASN A 154 -15.62 9.18 13.35
N ALA A 155 -14.34 8.81 13.31
CA ALA A 155 -13.71 8.14 12.18
C ALA A 155 -13.65 6.63 12.38
N VAL A 156 -13.79 5.90 11.28
CA VAL A 156 -13.45 4.48 11.17
C VAL A 156 -12.03 4.39 10.62
N ALA A 157 -11.14 3.73 11.34
CA ALA A 157 -9.73 3.61 11.02
C ALA A 157 -9.26 2.15 10.94
N ILE A 158 -8.39 1.86 9.97
CA ILE A 158 -7.64 0.59 9.87
C ILE A 158 -6.15 0.85 9.70
N PHE A 159 -5.33 -0.02 10.29
CA PHE A 159 -3.87 0.01 10.20
C PHE A 159 -3.42 -1.36 9.71
N VAL A 160 -2.86 -1.44 8.51
CA VAL A 160 -2.72 -2.73 7.81
C VAL A 160 -1.46 -2.79 6.95
N HIS A 161 -1.00 -4.01 6.67
CA HIS A 161 -0.14 -4.23 5.51
C HIS A 161 -0.92 -3.96 4.22
N THR A 162 -0.21 -3.58 3.17
CA THR A 162 -0.79 -3.24 1.87
C THR A 162 -1.39 -4.48 1.18
N PRO A 163 -2.63 -4.42 0.65
CA PRO A 163 -3.00 -5.26 -0.48
C PRO A 163 -2.27 -4.79 -1.73
N PHE A 164 -1.65 -5.71 -2.46
CA PHE A 164 -1.02 -5.38 -3.72
C PHE A 164 -1.96 -5.64 -4.89
N PHE A 165 -2.01 -4.68 -5.81
CA PHE A 165 -2.62 -4.81 -7.12
C PHE A 165 -1.76 -5.78 -7.95
N GLU A 166 -2.42 -6.72 -8.62
CA GLU A 166 -1.76 -7.72 -9.47
C GLU A 166 -1.68 -7.21 -10.90
N ASP A 167 -0.52 -6.70 -11.27
CA ASP A 167 -0.22 -6.29 -12.65
C ASP A 167 0.11 -7.52 -13.47
N LYS A 168 -0.62 -7.75 -14.57
CA LYS A 168 -0.37 -8.85 -15.50
C LYS A 168 0.34 -8.33 -16.75
N PHE A 169 1.53 -8.85 -17.01
CA PHE A 169 2.33 -8.55 -18.20
C PHE A 169 2.36 -9.77 -19.12
N PRO A 170 1.44 -9.87 -20.10
CA PRO A 170 1.43 -10.96 -21.07
C PRO A 170 2.73 -10.98 -21.87
N ASP A 171 3.10 -12.16 -22.38
CA ASP A 171 4.25 -12.36 -23.26
C ASP A 171 5.62 -11.90 -22.70
N SER A 172 5.75 -11.92 -21.37
CA SER A 172 7.01 -11.65 -20.68
C SER A 172 8.01 -12.78 -20.93
N ASP A 173 9.28 -12.43 -21.08
CA ASP A 173 10.36 -13.42 -21.17
C ASP A 173 10.46 -14.21 -19.87
N CYS A 174 10.55 -15.54 -20.00
CA CYS A 174 10.71 -16.43 -18.86
C CYS A 174 12.14 -16.33 -18.32
N ASP A 175 12.27 -15.67 -17.17
CA ASP A 175 13.50 -15.41 -16.43
C ASP A 175 14.04 -16.63 -15.68
N ARG A 176 13.41 -17.80 -15.85
CA ARG A 176 13.75 -19.04 -15.15
C ARG A 176 13.99 -20.22 -16.08
N CYS A 177 14.11 -19.95 -17.37
CA CYS A 177 14.32 -20.99 -18.35
C CYS A 177 15.41 -20.62 -19.35
N LYS A 178 16.08 -21.66 -19.85
CA LYS A 178 16.97 -21.60 -21.00
C LYS A 178 16.43 -22.55 -22.05
N ASP A 179 16.17 -22.04 -23.25
CA ASP A 179 15.64 -22.82 -24.37
C ASP A 179 14.35 -23.61 -24.04
N GLY A 180 13.50 -23.05 -23.16
CA GLY A 180 12.20 -23.63 -22.77
C GLY A 180 12.30 -24.64 -21.63
N LEU A 181 13.51 -24.94 -21.16
CA LEU A 181 13.80 -25.84 -20.05
C LEU A 181 14.02 -25.05 -18.76
N CYS A 182 13.50 -25.54 -17.64
CA CYS A 182 13.75 -24.93 -16.33
C CYS A 182 15.27 -24.85 -16.07
N GLU A 183 15.78 -23.67 -15.71
CA GLU A 183 17.23 -23.45 -15.52
C GLU A 183 17.80 -24.30 -14.37
N PHE A 184 16.98 -24.64 -13.38
CA PHE A 184 17.43 -25.37 -12.18
C PHE A 184 17.42 -26.89 -12.34
N CYS A 185 16.42 -27.45 -13.02
CA CYS A 185 16.30 -28.90 -13.23
C CYS A 185 16.59 -29.33 -14.67
N ASN A 186 16.83 -28.39 -15.60
CA ASN A 186 16.99 -28.66 -17.02
C ASN A 186 15.86 -29.52 -17.63
N GLY A 187 14.63 -29.35 -17.12
CA GLY A 187 13.45 -30.13 -17.52
C GLY A 187 13.41 -31.58 -17.01
N THR A 188 14.38 -32.04 -16.20
CA THR A 188 14.43 -33.42 -15.70
C THR A 188 13.44 -33.68 -14.57
N LEU A 189 13.07 -32.63 -13.82
CA LEU A 189 12.23 -32.74 -12.62
C LEU A 189 12.80 -33.74 -11.60
N THR A 190 14.13 -33.83 -11.51
CA THR A 190 14.86 -34.64 -10.51
C THR A 190 15.25 -33.84 -9.27
N LYS A 191 15.26 -32.51 -9.38
CA LYS A 191 15.39 -31.53 -8.29
C LYS A 191 14.13 -30.66 -8.34
N TYR A 192 13.26 -30.80 -7.37
CA TYR A 192 11.97 -30.10 -7.31
C TYR A 192 11.71 -29.75 -5.85
N ASN A 193 11.07 -28.61 -5.64
CA ASN A 193 10.67 -28.18 -4.31
C ASN A 193 9.63 -29.16 -3.77
N ASP A 194 10.06 -30.09 -2.92
CA ASP A 194 9.16 -30.69 -1.97
C ASP A 194 8.96 -29.69 -0.83
N TYR A 195 7.73 -29.54 -0.36
CA TYR A 195 7.40 -28.58 0.70
C TYR A 195 8.24 -28.76 1.99
N GLU A 196 8.95 -29.89 2.11
CA GLU A 196 9.82 -30.26 3.22
C GLU A 196 11.24 -29.67 3.10
N SER A 197 11.75 -29.43 1.88
CA SER A 197 13.06 -28.83 1.63
C SER A 197 12.93 -27.38 1.16
N ARG A 198 12.77 -26.45 2.10
CA ARG A 198 12.80 -24.98 1.85
C ARG A 198 14.11 -24.45 1.23
N ASN A 199 15.03 -25.32 0.85
CA ASN A 199 16.36 -25.00 0.32
C ASN A 199 16.52 -25.25 -1.19
N GLU A 200 15.51 -25.75 -1.91
CA GLU A 200 15.67 -25.97 -3.35
C GLU A 200 15.25 -24.76 -4.20
N PRO A 201 16.11 -24.29 -5.14
CA PRO A 201 15.81 -23.14 -5.99
C PRO A 201 14.82 -23.45 -7.14
N CYS A 202 14.45 -24.71 -7.34
CA CYS A 202 13.61 -25.16 -8.45
C CYS A 202 12.12 -25.02 -8.13
N TRP A 203 11.37 -24.30 -8.97
CA TRP A 203 9.92 -24.08 -8.80
C TRP A 203 9.05 -25.12 -9.52
N CYS A 204 9.66 -26.15 -10.10
CA CYS A 204 8.87 -27.25 -10.62
C CYS A 204 8.35 -28.10 -9.47
N THR A 205 7.12 -28.58 -9.57
CA THR A 205 6.43 -29.40 -8.57
C THR A 205 6.38 -30.87 -8.96
N ARG A 206 5.96 -31.75 -8.04
CA ARG A 206 5.68 -33.16 -8.37
C ARG A 206 4.55 -33.31 -9.39
N GLU A 207 3.58 -32.40 -9.41
CA GLU A 207 2.47 -32.45 -10.37
C GLU A 207 2.94 -32.13 -11.79
N ASP A 208 3.88 -31.19 -11.91
CA ASP A 208 4.53 -30.84 -13.18
C ASP A 208 5.19 -32.07 -13.85
N LYS A 209 5.63 -33.06 -13.06
CA LYS A 209 6.20 -34.31 -13.57
C LYS A 209 5.26 -35.10 -14.48
N LYS A 210 3.94 -34.91 -14.38
CA LYS A 210 2.98 -35.61 -15.23
C LYS A 210 2.83 -34.97 -16.61
N HIS A 211 3.09 -33.66 -16.74
CA HIS A 211 2.66 -32.89 -17.91
C HIS A 211 3.75 -31.97 -18.50
N LEU A 212 4.82 -31.70 -17.76
CA LEU A 212 5.83 -30.67 -18.06
C LEU A 212 7.27 -31.24 -18.04
N VAL A 213 7.46 -32.57 -18.13
CA VAL A 213 8.80 -33.15 -18.36
C VAL A 213 9.37 -32.54 -19.65
N GLY A 214 10.60 -32.04 -19.59
CA GLY A 214 11.22 -31.33 -20.70
C GLY A 214 10.66 -29.93 -20.96
N LYS A 215 9.95 -29.32 -20.00
CA LYS A 215 9.40 -27.97 -20.08
C LYS A 215 9.60 -27.21 -18.77
N CYS A 216 9.72 -25.89 -18.85
CA CYS A 216 9.70 -25.01 -17.68
C CYS A 216 8.28 -24.95 -17.08
N SER A 217 8.15 -25.01 -15.74
CA SER A 217 6.85 -24.93 -15.06
C SER A 217 6.15 -23.57 -15.20
N GLN A 218 6.89 -22.52 -15.56
CA GLN A 218 6.36 -21.16 -15.66
C GLN A 218 5.90 -20.80 -17.08
N CYS A 219 6.70 -21.14 -18.11
CA CYS A 219 6.39 -20.82 -19.50
C CYS A 219 5.90 -22.02 -20.32
N HIS A 220 5.93 -23.22 -19.73
CA HIS A 220 5.50 -24.48 -20.37
C HIS A 220 6.25 -24.76 -21.69
N GLY A 221 7.50 -24.31 -21.78
CA GLY A 221 8.36 -24.48 -22.97
C GLY A 221 8.19 -23.41 -24.04
N THR A 222 7.32 -22.41 -23.85
CA THR A 222 7.06 -21.36 -24.86
C THR A 222 8.04 -20.19 -24.80
N LEU A 223 8.94 -20.15 -23.80
CA LEU A 223 9.81 -19.01 -23.45
C LEU A 223 9.06 -17.75 -23.00
N LYS A 224 7.73 -17.74 -23.10
CA LYS A 224 6.87 -16.62 -22.77
C LYS A 224 5.89 -17.00 -21.67
N TYR A 225 5.54 -16.06 -20.82
CA TYR A 225 4.48 -16.28 -19.83
C TYR A 225 3.82 -14.96 -19.46
N THR A 226 2.64 -15.03 -18.85
CA THR A 226 2.03 -13.87 -18.21
C THR A 226 2.72 -13.65 -16.87
N LYS A 227 3.55 -12.62 -16.77
CA LYS A 227 4.20 -12.25 -15.52
C LYS A 227 3.23 -11.49 -14.64
N GLU A 228 2.93 -12.05 -13.48
CA GLU A 228 2.12 -11.41 -12.46
C GLU A 228 3.03 -10.72 -11.45
N VAL A 229 2.88 -9.40 -11.30
CA VAL A 229 3.70 -8.59 -10.42
C VAL A 229 2.81 -7.90 -9.40
N ARG A 230 3.15 -8.07 -8.11
CA ARG A 230 2.40 -7.50 -6.99
C ARG A 230 3.26 -6.50 -6.25
N MET A 231 3.36 -5.30 -6.80
CA MET A 231 4.20 -4.24 -6.22
C MET A 231 3.44 -2.95 -5.94
N ARG A 232 2.34 -2.65 -6.63
CA ARG A 232 1.58 -1.42 -6.42
C ARG A 232 0.49 -1.62 -5.37
N LYS A 233 0.28 -0.64 -4.49
CA LYS A 233 -0.81 -0.66 -3.49
C LYS A 233 -2.18 -0.66 -4.15
N ASP A 234 -3.09 -1.52 -3.72
CA ASP A 234 -4.50 -1.50 -4.12
C ASP A 234 -5.32 -0.64 -3.16
N TRP A 235 -5.27 0.68 -3.37
CA TRP A 235 -5.98 1.65 -2.53
C TRP A 235 -7.50 1.51 -2.64
N GLY A 236 -8.00 1.17 -3.84
CA GLY A 236 -9.42 0.93 -4.08
C GLY A 236 -9.96 -0.22 -3.23
N ARG A 237 -9.22 -1.33 -3.13
CA ARG A 237 -9.59 -2.43 -2.24
C ARG A 237 -9.63 -2.03 -0.78
N VAL A 238 -8.62 -1.28 -0.31
CA VAL A 238 -8.61 -0.77 1.08
C VAL A 238 -9.82 0.11 1.35
N LEU A 239 -10.16 1.02 0.44
CA LEU A 239 -11.32 1.87 0.58
C LEU A 239 -12.62 1.06 0.65
N ASN A 240 -12.79 0.09 -0.24
CA ASN A 240 -13.97 -0.78 -0.27
C ASN A 240 -14.13 -1.56 1.03
N ASP A 241 -13.04 -2.11 1.57
CA ASP A 241 -13.07 -2.83 2.85
C ASP A 241 -13.38 -1.90 4.02
N LEU A 242 -12.82 -0.69 4.02
CA LEU A 242 -13.07 0.32 5.06
C LEU A 242 -14.53 0.79 5.07
N MET A 243 -15.12 0.98 3.89
CA MET A 243 -16.52 1.41 3.75
C MET A 243 -17.53 0.35 4.19
N GLN A 244 -17.17 -0.93 4.26
CA GLN A 244 -18.09 -1.98 4.75
C GLN A 244 -18.44 -1.83 6.25
N TYR A 245 -17.66 -1.05 7.00
CA TYR A 245 -17.86 -0.86 8.45
C TYR A 245 -18.78 0.31 8.81
N THR A 246 -19.46 0.88 7.81
CA THR A 246 -20.34 2.06 7.95
C THR A 246 -21.76 1.74 8.38
N SER A 247 -22.09 0.46 8.51
CA SER A 247 -23.46 -0.01 8.68
C SER A 247 -23.72 -0.48 10.11
N LYS A 248 -23.69 0.41 11.10
CA LYS A 248 -24.36 0.24 12.41
C LYS A 248 -24.79 1.58 12.99
#